data_AF-A0A2V6NYE3-F1
#
_entry.id   AF-A0A2V6NYE3-F1
#
_cell.length_a   1.000
_cell.length_b   1.000
_cell.length_c   1.000
_cell.angle_alpha   90.00
_cell.angle_beta   90.00
_cell.angle_gamma   90.00
#
_symmetry.space_group_name_H-M   'P 1'
#
loop_
_entity.id
_entity.type
_entity.pdbx_description
1 polymer ?
#
loop_
_entity_poly.entity_id
_entity_poly.type
_entity_poly.pdbx_seq_one_letter_code
_entity_poly.pdbx_strand_id
1 'polypeptide(L)'
;YQLLNLDGTVAAQGHKQAFCLEDLLKYTNDNKSSGYTCAFQGITTGWADWYFKQLSGQWIDITGVPEGDYIVHVEINAAHTFDEGANRYTNVIEVPIHVPDPRNKVTIDNSPAAVD
;
A
#
# COMPACT_ATOMS: atom_id res chain seq x y z
N TYR A 1 5.82 -0.72 3.96
CA TYR A 1 5.20 -2.04 3.79
C TYR A 1 5.97 -3.06 4.58
N GLN A 2 5.31 -3.81 5.44
CA GLN A 2 5.91 -4.82 6.29
C GLN A 2 5.00 -6.04 6.36
N LEU A 3 5.62 -7.20 6.49
CA LEU A 3 4.95 -8.40 6.97
C LEU A 3 5.36 -8.57 8.43
N LEU A 4 4.37 -8.63 9.32
CA LEU A 4 4.58 -8.80 10.75
C LEU A 4 4.17 -10.20 11.17
N ASN A 5 4.91 -10.76 12.13
CA ASN A 5 4.45 -11.87 12.94
C ASN A 5 3.25 -11.43 13.80
N LEU A 6 2.48 -12.38 14.31
CA LEU A 6 1.33 -12.10 15.18
C LEU A 6 1.70 -11.37 16.49
N ASP A 7 2.97 -11.42 16.89
CA ASP A 7 3.52 -10.69 18.04
C ASP A 7 3.96 -9.25 17.69
N GLY A 8 3.77 -8.82 16.43
CA GLY A 8 4.14 -7.49 15.94
C GLY A 8 5.60 -7.35 15.49
N THR A 9 6.43 -8.39 15.63
CA THR A 9 7.81 -8.35 15.13
C THR A 9 7.86 -8.46 13.61
N VAL A 10 8.86 -7.84 12.97
CA VAL A 10 8.96 -7.83 11.51
C VAL A 10 9.44 -9.18 10.99
N ALA A 11 8.62 -9.86 10.19
CA ALA A 11 8.95 -11.09 9.48
C ALA A 11 9.61 -10.82 8.12
N ALA A 12 9.13 -9.81 7.40
CA ALA A 12 9.72 -9.36 6.14
C ALA A 12 9.51 -7.85 5.92
N GLN A 13 10.49 -7.20 5.31
CA GLN A 13 10.47 -5.77 5.03
C GLN A 13 10.24 -5.54 3.54
N GLY A 14 9.24 -4.72 3.20
CA GLY A 14 9.06 -4.23 1.83
C GLY A 14 10.04 -3.10 1.53
N HIS A 15 10.44 -2.98 0.26
CA HIS A 15 11.50 -2.06 -0.19
C HIS A 15 11.01 -0.91 -1.10
N LYS A 16 9.74 -0.49 -0.97
CA LYS A 16 9.24 0.67 -1.73
C LYS A 16 10.06 1.92 -1.36
N GLN A 17 10.84 2.43 -2.33
CA GLN A 17 11.82 3.50 -2.10
C GLN A 17 11.19 4.90 -2.11
N ALA A 18 10.17 5.11 -2.94
CA ALA A 18 9.57 6.42 -3.11
C ALA A 18 8.18 6.32 -3.72
N PHE A 19 7.46 7.43 -3.59
CA PHE A 19 6.20 7.72 -4.24
C PHE A 19 6.37 9.06 -4.97
N CYS A 20 5.90 9.16 -6.21
CA CYS A 20 5.31 10.42 -6.66
C CYS A 20 4.05 10.71 -5.85
N LEU A 21 3.66 11.99 -5.82
CA LEU A 21 2.37 12.43 -5.30
C LEU A 21 1.63 13.14 -6.43
N GLU A 22 0.51 12.57 -6.87
CA GLU A 22 -0.28 13.09 -7.99
C GLU A 22 -1.80 12.96 -7.82
N ASP A 23 -2.54 13.80 -8.54
CA ASP A 23 -4.00 13.83 -8.54
C ASP A 23 -4.58 12.76 -9.49
N LEU A 24 -4.65 11.49 -9.09
CA LEU A 24 -5.14 10.39 -9.96
C LEU A 24 -6.62 10.08 -9.79
N LEU A 25 -7.11 10.00 -8.56
CA LEU A 25 -8.47 9.53 -8.26
C LEU A 25 -9.22 10.55 -7.42
N LYS A 26 -10.43 10.89 -7.84
CA LYS A 26 -11.29 11.82 -7.09
C LYS A 26 -12.01 11.07 -5.97
N TYR A 27 -11.72 11.42 -4.72
CA TYR A 27 -12.31 10.80 -3.53
C TYR A 27 -13.60 11.50 -3.09
N THR A 28 -13.68 12.83 -3.20
CA THR A 28 -14.90 13.60 -2.91
C THR A 28 -15.28 14.51 -4.08
N ASN A 29 -16.58 14.78 -4.25
CA ASN A 29 -17.07 15.43 -5.48
C ASN A 29 -16.80 16.95 -5.59
N ASP A 30 -16.30 17.59 -4.54
CA ASP A 30 -16.40 19.06 -4.43
C ASP A 30 -15.15 19.82 -4.91
N ASN A 31 -13.97 19.19 -4.92
CA ASN A 31 -12.73 19.88 -5.25
C ASN A 31 -12.22 19.58 -6.66
N LYS A 32 -11.82 20.63 -7.39
CA LYS A 32 -11.09 20.51 -8.66
C LYS A 32 -9.63 20.18 -8.37
N SER A 33 -9.02 19.35 -9.20
CA SER A 33 -7.58 19.06 -9.13
C SER A 33 -6.77 20.35 -9.33
N SER A 34 -5.64 20.45 -8.63
CA SER A 34 -4.64 21.50 -8.79
C SER A 34 -3.62 21.18 -9.89
N GLY A 35 -3.77 20.04 -10.56
CA GLY A 35 -2.90 19.58 -11.64
C GLY A 35 -1.58 18.98 -11.17
N TYR A 36 -1.53 18.41 -9.96
CA TYR A 36 -0.32 17.76 -9.47
C TYR A 36 -0.02 16.47 -10.25
N THR A 37 1.26 16.30 -10.60
CA THR A 37 1.80 15.16 -11.36
C THR A 37 3.15 14.76 -10.76
N CYS A 38 3.71 13.61 -11.16
CA CYS A 38 5.09 13.25 -10.81
C CYS A 38 6.15 14.37 -11.06
N ALA A 39 5.94 15.27 -12.03
CA ALA A 39 6.85 16.38 -12.34
C ALA A 39 6.66 17.61 -11.44
N PHE A 40 5.46 17.80 -10.87
CA PHE A 40 5.12 18.86 -9.92
C PHE A 40 4.18 18.27 -8.87
N GLN A 41 4.76 17.80 -7.77
CA GLN A 41 4.14 16.82 -6.89
C GLN A 41 3.26 17.45 -5.81
N GLY A 42 2.18 16.76 -5.48
CA GLY A 42 1.21 17.11 -4.45
C GLY A 42 -0.06 16.27 -4.58
N ILE A 43 -0.91 16.30 -3.56
CA ILE A 43 -2.26 15.72 -3.63
C ILE A 43 -3.24 16.81 -3.23
N THR A 44 -4.17 17.13 -4.12
CA THR A 44 -5.22 18.10 -3.87
C THR A 44 -6.21 17.54 -2.84
N THR A 45 -6.71 18.38 -1.93
CA THR A 45 -7.76 17.97 -0.99
C THR A 45 -8.94 17.34 -1.74
N GLY A 46 -9.36 16.14 -1.34
CA GLY A 46 -10.44 15.39 -2.02
C GLY A 46 -9.97 14.57 -3.23
N TRP A 47 -8.67 14.52 -3.50
CA TRP A 47 -8.02 13.64 -4.47
C TRP A 47 -7.15 12.61 -3.76
N ALA A 48 -6.81 11.55 -4.48
CA ALA A 48 -5.97 10.47 -4.03
C ALA A 48 -5.00 10.05 -5.14
N ASP A 49 -3.86 9.54 -4.73
CA ASP A 49 -2.86 8.92 -5.60
C ASP A 49 -3.00 7.39 -5.51
N TRP A 50 -3.19 6.74 -6.65
CA TRP A 50 -3.35 5.29 -6.73
C TRP A 50 -2.14 4.61 -7.37
N TYR A 51 -1.41 3.84 -6.55
CA TYR A 51 -0.37 2.94 -7.02
C TYR A 51 -0.91 1.55 -7.32
N PHE A 52 -0.90 1.17 -8.60
CA PHE A 52 -1.29 -0.16 -9.04
C PHE A 52 -0.29 -1.25 -8.64
N LYS A 53 -0.79 -2.47 -8.39
CA LYS A 53 -0.01 -3.64 -7.95
C LYS A 53 1.13 -4.04 -8.91
N GLN A 54 1.03 -3.69 -10.19
CA GLN A 54 2.03 -4.01 -11.22
C GLN A 54 3.26 -3.09 -11.14
N LEU A 55 3.20 -1.99 -10.39
CA LEU A 55 4.31 -1.06 -10.27
C LEU A 55 5.48 -1.67 -9.49
N SER A 56 6.69 -1.34 -9.91
CA SER A 56 7.89 -1.82 -9.23
C SER A 56 7.90 -1.40 -7.75
N GLY A 57 8.21 -2.35 -6.88
CA GLY A 57 8.25 -2.18 -5.43
C GLY A 57 6.88 -2.12 -4.75
N GLN A 58 5.75 -2.34 -5.46
CA GLN A 58 4.42 -2.51 -4.87
C GLN A 58 4.20 -3.93 -4.32
N TRP A 59 5.18 -4.46 -3.58
CA TRP A 59 5.14 -5.79 -2.98
C TRP A 59 6.06 -5.88 -1.76
N ILE A 60 5.83 -6.92 -0.96
CA ILE A 60 6.76 -7.41 0.07
C ILE A 60 7.30 -8.72 -0.46
N ASP A 61 8.64 -8.87 -0.50
CA ASP A 61 9.25 -10.13 -0.85
C ASP A 61 9.11 -11.09 0.34
N ILE A 62 8.42 -12.22 0.13
CA ILE A 62 8.19 -13.26 1.13
C ILE A 62 9.04 -14.51 0.87
N THR A 63 10.06 -14.42 0.01
CA THR A 63 10.97 -15.53 -0.26
C THR A 63 11.64 -16.00 1.03
N GLY A 64 11.42 -17.27 1.38
CA GLY A 64 11.97 -17.87 2.60
C GLY A 64 11.16 -17.60 3.88
N VAL A 65 10.05 -16.86 3.81
CA VAL A 65 9.10 -16.74 4.92
C VAL A 65 8.39 -18.09 5.12
N PRO A 66 8.39 -18.67 6.34
CA PRO A 66 7.69 -19.91 6.62
C PRO A 66 6.17 -19.80 6.43
N GLU A 67 5.51 -20.92 6.16
CA GLU A 67 4.04 -21.03 6.25
C GLU A 67 3.54 -20.54 7.62
N GLY A 68 2.41 -19.85 7.63
CA GLY A 68 1.77 -19.39 8.87
C GLY A 68 0.88 -18.18 8.69
N ASP A 69 0.33 -17.70 9.81
CA ASP A 69 -0.48 -16.50 9.87
C ASP A 69 0.37 -15.28 10.19
N TYR A 70 0.14 -14.21 9.45
CA TYR A 70 0.90 -12.97 9.52
C TYR A 70 -0.03 -11.76 9.37
N ILE A 71 0.52 -10.57 9.56
CA ILE A 71 -0.18 -9.30 9.34
C ILE A 71 0.56 -8.52 8.26
N VAL A 72 -0.12 -8.16 7.18
CA VAL A 72 0.38 -7.14 6.25
C VAL A 72 0.13 -5.78 6.89
N HIS A 73 1.20 -5.05 7.16
CA HIS A 73 1.18 -3.72 7.76
C HIS A 73 1.67 -2.68 6.75
N VAL A 74 0.88 -1.62 6.58
CA VAL A 74 1.20 -0.48 5.73
C VAL A 74 0.91 0.80 6.48
N GLU A 75 1.92 1.66 6.58
CA GLU A 75 1.80 3.00 7.13
C GLU A 75 2.20 4.04 6.08
N ILE A 76 1.34 5.05 5.86
CA ILE A 76 1.66 6.22 5.05
C ILE A 76 2.26 7.33 5.92
N ASN A 77 3.19 8.12 5.38
CA ASN A 77 3.89 9.17 6.14
C ASN A 77 4.50 8.66 7.47
N ALA A 78 5.01 7.43 7.53
CA ALA A 78 5.54 6.81 8.76
C ALA A 78 6.73 7.58 9.40
N ALA A 79 7.46 8.36 8.60
CA ALA A 79 8.52 9.24 9.09
C ALA A 79 8.00 10.60 9.62
N HIS A 80 6.69 10.85 9.52
CA HIS A 80 6.01 12.11 9.85
C HIS A 80 6.67 13.33 9.20
N THR A 81 7.13 13.18 7.96
CA THR A 81 7.80 14.25 7.19
C THR A 81 6.85 15.38 6.84
N PHE A 82 5.56 15.06 6.63
CA PHE A 82 4.52 16.03 6.30
C PHE A 82 3.61 16.28 7.49
N ASP A 83 3.20 17.54 7.68
CA ASP A 83 2.13 17.88 8.62
C ASP A 83 0.77 17.54 8.00
N GLU A 84 0.00 16.74 8.72
CA GLU A 84 -1.30 16.22 8.30
C GLU A 84 -2.46 17.00 8.94
N GLY A 85 -2.15 18.07 9.67
CA GLY A 85 -3.15 18.90 10.36
C GLY A 85 -3.80 18.19 11.55
N ALA A 86 -4.95 18.69 11.99
CA ALA A 86 -5.60 18.27 13.22
C ALA A 86 -6.64 17.13 13.05
N ASN A 87 -7.26 17.00 11.88
CA ASN A 87 -8.32 16.02 11.60
C ASN A 87 -7.73 14.76 10.97
N ARG A 88 -6.97 14.00 11.76
CA ARG A 88 -6.23 12.82 11.27
C ARG A 88 -7.11 11.57 11.29
N TYR A 89 -7.19 10.92 10.14
CA TYR A 89 -7.52 9.50 10.08
C TYR A 89 -6.26 8.69 10.36
N THR A 90 -6.42 7.38 10.62
CA THR A 90 -5.26 6.50 10.78
C THR A 90 -4.48 6.42 9.46
N ASN A 91 -3.15 6.48 9.57
CA ASN A 91 -2.24 6.24 8.45
C ASN A 91 -1.87 4.77 8.30
N VAL A 92 -2.29 3.95 9.26
CA VAL A 92 -1.98 2.53 9.32
C VAL A 92 -3.18 1.73 8.82
N ILE A 93 -2.90 0.78 7.93
CA ILE A 93 -3.77 -0.33 7.61
C ILE A 93 -3.06 -1.65 7.90
N GLU A 94 -3.78 -2.55 8.55
CA GLU A 94 -3.32 -3.89 8.89
C GLU A 94 -4.34 -4.93 8.40
N VAL A 95 -3.84 -5.97 7.74
CA VAL A 95 -4.66 -7.04 7.19
C VAL A 95 -4.06 -8.40 7.57
N PRO A 96 -4.80 -9.25 8.31
CA PRO A 96 -4.36 -10.62 8.56
C PRO A 96 -4.33 -11.42 7.26
N ILE A 97 -3.25 -12.18 7.05
CA ILE A 97 -3.09 -13.09 5.92
C ILE A 97 -2.54 -14.44 6.37
N HIS A 98 -2.81 -15.47 5.58
CA HIS A 98 -2.16 -16.77 5.71
C HIS A 98 -1.17 -16.95 4.55
N VAL A 99 0.11 -17.14 4.87
CA VAL A 99 1.13 -17.55 3.90
C VAL A 99 1.07 -19.08 3.80
N PRO A 100 0.71 -19.65 2.64
CA PRO A 100 0.53 -21.09 2.50
C PRO A 100 1.87 -21.83 2.39
N ASP A 101 1.86 -23.15 2.62
CA ASP A 101 3.02 -24.02 2.38
C ASP A 101 3.56 -23.77 0.97
N PRO A 102 4.84 -23.40 0.78
CA PRO A 102 5.41 -23.17 -0.55
C PRO A 102 5.35 -24.40 -1.48
N ARG A 103 5.12 -25.62 -0.94
CA ARG A 103 4.83 -26.84 -1.72
C ARG A 103 3.38 -26.91 -2.21
N ASN A 104 2.47 -26.22 -1.52
CA ASN A 104 1.09 -26.01 -1.92
C ASN A 104 1.01 -24.67 -2.66
N LYS A 105 1.29 -24.70 -3.98
CA LYS A 105 1.16 -23.51 -4.83
C LYS A 105 -0.18 -22.82 -4.57
N VAL A 106 -0.13 -21.52 -4.29
CA VAL A 106 -1.32 -20.65 -4.33
C VAL A 106 -1.99 -20.92 -5.68
N THR A 107 -3.28 -21.27 -5.67
CA THR A 107 -4.04 -21.41 -6.91
C THR A 107 -3.92 -20.08 -7.65
N ILE A 108 -3.38 -20.11 -8.88
CA ILE A 108 -3.33 -18.91 -9.71
C ILE A 108 -4.76 -18.44 -9.86
N ASP A 109 -5.05 -17.25 -9.34
CA ASP A 109 -6.33 -16.60 -9.59
C ASP A 109 -6.39 -16.23 -11.07
N ASN A 110 -7.07 -17.09 -11.83
CA ASN A 110 -7.37 -16.89 -13.24
C ASN A 110 -8.69 -16.13 -13.44
N SER A 111 -9.26 -15.55 -12.38
CA SER A 111 -10.42 -14.68 -12.53
C SER A 111 -10.05 -13.58 -13.53
N PRO A 112 -10.88 -13.34 -14.54
CA PRO A 112 -10.67 -12.22 -15.42
C PRO A 112 -10.54 -10.97 -14.56
N ALA A 113 -9.54 -10.13 -14.86
CA ALA A 113 -9.51 -8.79 -14.28
C ALA A 113 -10.89 -8.17 -14.53
N ALA A 114 -11.54 -7.69 -13.47
CA ALA A 114 -12.79 -6.96 -13.61
C ALA A 114 -12.54 -5.83 -14.62
N VAL A 115 -13.25 -5.90 -15.73
CA VAL A 115 -13.24 -4.87 -16.76
C VAL A 115 -14.21 -3.79 -16.31
N ASP A 116 -13.67 -2.59 -16.09
CA ASP A 116 -14.45 -1.34 -16.02
C ASP A 116 -15.02 -0.98 -17.40
#